data_AF-A0A1Q7FQA3-F1
#
_entry.id   AF-A0A1Q7FQA3-F1
#
_cell.length_a   1.000
_cell.length_b   1.000
_cell.length_c   1.000
_cell.angle_alpha   90.00
_cell.angle_beta   90.00
_cell.angle_gamma   90.00
#
_symmetry.space_group_name_H-M   'P 1'
#
loop_
_entity.id
_entity.type
_entity.pdbx_description
1 polymer ?
#
loop_
_entity_poly.entity_id
_entity_poly.type
_entity_poly.pdbx_seq_one_letter_code
_entity_poly.pdbx_strand_id
1 'polypeptide(L)'
;MLLSAPIRLSDGDKLEALQRLDQFRLWRSLDEKRYCLVCGKIMTGRQIQVAGGTRGNGPLRLSCPTERCNSIPMDWVLPTDEILGNMGLMTDEERSARLNI
;
A
#
# COMPACT_ATOMS: atom_id res chain seq x y z
N MET A 1 15.38 9.84 13.55
CA MET A 1 15.51 9.81 12.08
C MET A 1 14.56 10.86 11.53
N LEU A 2 15.03 11.79 10.69
CA LEU A 2 14.14 12.76 10.03
C LEU A 2 13.34 11.98 8.99
N LEU A 3 12.02 11.86 9.19
CA LEU A 3 11.12 11.34 8.16
C LEU A 3 11.17 12.33 6.99
N SER A 4 11.71 11.90 5.85
CA SER A 4 11.64 12.69 4.63
C SER A 4 10.17 12.94 4.29
N ALA A 5 9.81 14.16 3.90
CA ALA A 5 8.45 14.48 3.53
C ALA A 5 8.00 13.60 2.33
N PRO A 6 6.72 13.19 2.28
CA PRO A 6 6.18 12.49 1.11
C PRO A 6 6.33 13.33 -0.16
N ILE A 7 6.76 12.70 -1.25
CA ILE A 7 6.85 13.31 -2.57
C ILE A 7 5.51 13.10 -3.29
N ARG A 8 5.04 14.13 -3.99
CA ARG A 8 3.91 14.00 -4.92
C ARG A 8 4.44 13.55 -6.28
N LEU A 9 4.04 12.37 -6.71
CA LEU A 9 4.34 11.79 -8.02
C LEU A 9 3.06 11.78 -8.86
N SER A 10 3.22 11.76 -10.19
CA SER A 10 2.10 11.42 -11.07
C SER A 10 1.65 9.97 -10.81
N ASP A 11 0.43 9.60 -11.22
CA ASP A 11 -0.06 8.23 -11.04
C ASP A 11 0.84 7.19 -11.72
N GLY A 12 1.37 7.51 -12.92
CA GLY A 12 2.30 6.65 -13.65
C GLY A 12 3.63 6.46 -12.90
N ASP A 13 4.28 7.57 -12.52
CA ASP A 13 5.56 7.53 -11.79
C ASP A 13 5.39 6.85 -10.43
N LYS A 14 4.22 7.02 -9.79
CA LYS A 14 3.91 6.37 -8.52
C LYS A 14 3.79 4.87 -8.68
N LEU A 15 3.10 4.39 -9.73
CA LEU A 15 2.99 2.96 -10.01
C LEU A 15 4.36 2.36 -10.32
N GLU A 16 5.18 3.03 -11.12
CA GLU A 16 6.55 2.60 -11.42
C GLU A 16 7.41 2.55 -10.15
N ALA A 17 7.31 3.55 -9.28
CA ALA A 17 8.00 3.56 -8.00
C ALA A 17 7.58 2.39 -7.10
N LEU A 18 6.28 2.08 -7.03
CA LEU A 18 5.78 0.93 -6.27
C LEU A 18 6.32 -0.39 -6.83
N GLN A 19 6.25 -0.58 -8.16
CA GLN A 19 6.74 -1.77 -8.84
C GLN A 19 8.25 -1.99 -8.65
N ARG A 20 9.03 -0.89 -8.63
CA ARG A 20 10.49 -0.96 -8.48
C ARG A 20 10.94 -1.17 -7.03
N LEU A 21 10.23 -0.58 -6.07
CA LEU A 21 10.66 -0.53 -4.66
C LEU A 21 10.02 -1.63 -3.80
N ASP A 22 8.83 -2.13 -4.15
CA ASP A 22 8.24 -3.32 -3.54
C ASP A 22 8.69 -4.56 -4.31
N GLN A 23 9.83 -5.12 -3.92
CA GLN A 23 10.43 -6.29 -4.57
C GLN A 23 9.77 -7.61 -4.16
N PHE A 24 8.84 -7.60 -3.19
CA PHE A 24 8.24 -8.80 -2.64
C PHE A 24 6.90 -9.13 -3.31
N ARG A 25 6.19 -8.10 -3.77
CA ARG A 25 4.85 -8.24 -4.34
C ARG A 25 4.68 -7.28 -5.51
N LEU A 26 4.22 -7.80 -6.64
CA LEU A 26 3.97 -6.99 -7.83
C LEU A 26 2.74 -6.08 -7.64
N TRP A 27 2.87 -4.83 -8.06
CA TRP A 27 1.78 -3.88 -8.19
C TRP A 27 1.31 -3.79 -9.64
N ARG A 28 0.08 -4.17 -9.97
CA ARG A 28 -0.48 -4.00 -11.34
C ARG A 28 -1.23 -2.69 -11.53
N SER A 29 -1.77 -2.13 -10.44
CA SER A 29 -2.45 -0.83 -10.44
C SER A 29 -2.30 -0.14 -9.08
N LEU A 30 -2.59 1.16 -9.04
CA LEU A 30 -2.63 1.91 -7.77
C LEU A 30 -3.85 1.59 -6.91
N ASP A 31 -4.85 0.90 -7.46
CA ASP A 31 -6.07 0.49 -6.76
C ASP A 31 -5.92 -0.84 -6.02
N GLU A 32 -4.82 -1.57 -6.27
CA GLU A 32 -4.51 -2.77 -5.51
C GLU A 32 -4.40 -2.45 -4.01
N LYS A 33 -4.93 -3.37 -3.20
CA LYS A 33 -4.94 -3.26 -1.74
C LYS A 33 -3.76 -4.03 -1.15
N ARG A 34 -3.24 -3.53 -0.03
CA ARG A 34 -2.32 -4.22 0.88
C ARG A 34 -2.79 -4.07 2.31
N TYR A 35 -2.62 -5.11 3.09
CA TYR A 35 -2.84 -5.11 4.53
C TYR A 35 -1.51 -4.90 5.25
N CYS A 36 -1.44 -3.88 6.10
CA CYS A 36 -0.28 -3.64 6.95
C CYS A 36 -0.34 -4.53 8.19
N LEU A 37 0.64 -5.42 8.37
CA LEU A 37 0.73 -6.28 9.56
C LEU A 37 1.03 -5.49 10.85
N VAL A 38 1.61 -4.29 10.75
CA VAL A 38 1.99 -3.47 11.91
C VAL A 38 0.80 -2.71 12.47
N CYS A 39 0.06 -1.97 11.63
CA CYS A 39 -1.06 -1.12 12.09
C CYS A 39 -2.44 -1.72 11.84
N GLY A 40 -2.53 -2.88 11.18
CA GLY A 40 -3.78 -3.60 10.94
C GLY A 40 -4.75 -2.87 10.02
N LYS A 41 -4.25 -2.01 9.11
CA LYS A 41 -5.08 -1.26 8.16
C LYS A 41 -4.84 -1.70 6.73
N ILE A 42 -5.90 -1.62 5.92
CA ILE A 42 -5.81 -1.74 4.47
C ILE A 42 -5.44 -0.38 3.87
N MET A 43 -4.55 -0.41 2.88
CA MET A 43 -4.12 0.74 2.09
C MET A 43 -4.06 0.38 0.61
N THR A 44 -4.33 1.35 -0.25
CA THR A 44 -4.11 1.22 -1.69
C THR A 44 -2.75 1.77 -2.11
N GLY A 45 -2.31 1.41 -3.31
CA GLY A 45 -1.12 2.01 -3.94
C GLY A 45 -1.19 3.53 -3.97
N ARG A 46 -2.38 4.12 -4.19
CA ARG A 46 -2.60 5.58 -4.12
C ARG A 46 -2.29 6.18 -2.76
N GLN A 47 -2.55 5.45 -1.68
CA GLN A 47 -2.35 5.95 -0.32
C GLN A 47 -0.91 5.78 0.16
N ILE A 48 -0.19 4.76 -0.30
CA ILE A 48 1.20 4.51 0.11
C ILE A 48 2.06 5.76 -0.09
N GLN A 49 2.85 6.07 0.93
CA GLN A 49 3.74 7.23 0.91
C GLN A 49 5.07 6.84 0.25
N VAL A 50 5.50 7.67 -0.69
CA VAL A 50 6.83 7.61 -1.28
C VAL A 50 7.62 8.78 -0.73
N ALA A 51 8.72 8.49 -0.04
CA ALA A 51 9.57 9.48 0.58
C ALA A 51 11.05 9.19 0.27
N GLY A 52 11.90 10.20 0.35
CA GLY A 52 13.31 10.07 -0.01
C GLY A 52 13.77 11.26 -0.83
N GLY A 53 14.94 11.17 -1.47
CA GLY A 53 15.44 12.26 -2.31
C GLY A 53 15.82 13.55 -1.56
N THR A 54 15.86 13.57 -0.23
CA THR A 54 16.36 14.76 0.49
C THR A 54 17.83 14.95 0.13
N ARG A 55 18.13 15.97 -0.70
CA ARG A 55 19.38 16.25 -1.46
C ARG A 55 19.44 15.75 -2.91
N GLY A 56 18.32 15.52 -3.58
CA GLY A 56 18.24 15.28 -5.02
C GLY A 56 18.58 13.85 -5.48
N ASN A 57 19.35 13.07 -4.71
CA ASN A 57 19.87 11.75 -5.11
C ASN A 57 19.68 10.60 -4.08
N GLY A 58 19.01 10.83 -2.95
CA GLY A 58 18.78 9.76 -1.96
C GLY A 58 17.78 8.70 -2.46
N PRO A 59 17.94 7.41 -2.15
CA PRO A 59 17.05 6.37 -2.63
C PRO A 59 15.62 6.61 -2.16
N LEU A 60 14.65 6.45 -3.07
CA LEU A 60 13.23 6.46 -2.74
C LEU A 60 12.88 5.28 -1.84
N ARG A 61 11.92 5.48 -0.95
CA ARG A 61 11.42 4.51 0.01
C ARG A 61 9.90 4.54 0.05
N LEU A 62 9.31 3.37 0.27
CA LEU A 62 7.88 3.20 0.50
C LEU A 62 7.60 3.13 2.00
N SER A 63 6.50 3.74 2.44
CA SER A 63 6.06 3.71 3.83
C SER A 63 4.53 3.71 3.95
N CYS A 64 4.02 3.17 5.04
CA CYS A 64 2.59 3.13 5.32
C CYS A 64 2.06 4.56 5.54
N PRO A 65 0.86 4.89 5.01
CA PRO A 65 0.27 6.22 5.19
C PRO A 65 -0.24 6.50 6.60
N THR A 66 -0.31 5.50 7.47
CA THR A 66 -0.83 5.67 8.82
C THR A 66 0.17 6.44 9.67
N GLU A 67 -0.28 7.51 10.34
CA GLU A 67 0.56 8.28 11.24
C GLU A 67 1.26 7.38 12.27
N ARG A 68 2.57 7.57 12.44
CA ARG A 68 3.44 6.81 13.37
C ARG A 68 3.59 5.32 13.07
N CYS A 69 3.06 4.83 11.94
CA CYS A 69 3.35 3.48 11.47
C CYS A 69 4.68 3.49 10.69
N ASN A 70 5.64 2.68 11.15
CA ASN A 70 6.97 2.58 10.50
C ASN A 70 7.07 1.38 9.55
N SER A 71 5.94 0.77 9.17
CA SER A 71 5.96 -0.44 8.35
C SER A 71 6.49 -0.14 6.94
N ILE A 72 7.22 -1.11 6.39
CA ILE A 72 7.84 -1.10 5.07
C ILE A 72 7.24 -2.22 4.20
N PRO A 73 7.57 -2.34 2.89
CA PRO A 73 6.97 -3.34 2.01
C PRO A 73 6.98 -4.79 2.53
N MET A 74 8.00 -5.18 3.29
CA MET A 74 8.06 -6.52 3.91
C MET A 74 6.91 -6.80 4.88
N ASP A 75 6.35 -5.77 5.50
CA ASP A 75 5.26 -5.88 6.48
C ASP A 75 3.88 -5.88 5.82
N TRP A 76 3.82 -5.83 4.50
CA TRP A 76 2.58 -5.67 3.74
C TRP A 76 2.22 -6.96 3.04
N VAL A 77 0.99 -7.41 3.24
CA VAL A 77 0.47 -8.63 2.63
C VAL A 77 -0.72 -8.35 1.73
N LEU A 78 -1.03 -9.27 0.83
CA LEU A 78 -2.32 -9.26 0.16
C LEU A 78 -3.41 -9.48 1.22
N PRO A 79 -4.41 -8.61 1.33
CA PRO A 79 -5.51 -8.84 2.25
C PRO A 79 -6.26 -10.10 1.81
N THR A 80 -6.66 -10.93 2.78
CA THR A 80 -7.54 -12.07 2.54
C THR A 80 -8.99 -11.62 2.54
N ASP A 81 -9.88 -12.44 2.01
CA ASP A 81 -11.33 -12.18 2.01
C ASP A 81 -11.87 -11.98 3.44
N GLU A 82 -11.32 -12.71 4.42
CA GLU A 82 -11.67 -12.53 5.83
C GLU A 82 -11.31 -11.13 6.33
N ILE A 83 -10.10 -10.65 6.03
CA ILE A 83 -9.66 -9.30 6.43
C ILE A 83 -10.52 -8.25 5.71
N LEU A 84 -10.81 -8.44 4.43
CA LEU A 84 -11.69 -7.55 3.66
C LEU A 84 -13.11 -7.51 4.24
N GLY A 85 -13.65 -8.66 4.62
CA GLY A 85 -14.97 -8.79 5.24
C GLY A 85 -15.03 -8.12 6.61
N ASN A 86 -14.05 -8.35 7.47
CA ASN A 86 -13.97 -7.75 8.81
C ASN A 86 -13.86 -6.23 8.78
N MET A 87 -13.23 -5.67 7.73
CA MET A 87 -13.15 -4.22 7.53
C MET A 87 -14.33 -3.63 6.75
N GLY A 88 -15.29 -4.45 6.32
CA GLY A 88 -16.41 -4.02 5.49
C GLY A 88 -16.00 -3.53 4.10
N LEU A 89 -14.82 -3.95 3.60
CA LEU A 89 -14.24 -3.51 2.33
C LEU A 89 -14.50 -4.49 1.16
N MET A 90 -15.36 -5.50 1.37
CA MET A 90 -15.89 -6.36 0.31
C MET A 90 -17.01 -5.63 -0.44
N THR A 91 -17.00 -5.74 -1.77
CA THR A 91 -18.08 -5.24 -2.60
C THR A 91 -19.33 -6.10 -2.42
N ASP A 92 -20.48 -5.55 -2.79
CA ASP A 92 -21.75 -6.31 -2.76
C ASP A 92 -21.73 -7.49 -3.75
N GLU A 93 -20.99 -7.36 -4.85
CA GLU A 93 -20.77 -8.45 -5.81
C GLU A 93 -19.94 -9.59 -5.19
N GLU A 94 -18.83 -9.27 -4.52
CA GLU A 94 -17.98 -10.25 -3.82
C GLU A 94 -18.76 -10.94 -2.69
N ARG A 95 -19.59 -10.19 -1.96
CA ARG A 95 -20.46 -10.71 -0.90
C ARG A 95 -21.54 -11.64 -1.46
N SER A 96 -22.17 -11.25 -2.57
CA SER A 96 -23.23 -12.01 -3.25
C SER A 96 -22.70 -13.32 -3.84
N ALA A 97 -21.52 -13.28 -4.47
CA ALA A 97 -20.84 -14.48 -4.98
C ALA A 97 -20.57 -15.52 -3.88
N ARG A 98 -20.35 -15.09 -2.64
CA ARG A 98 -20.07 -15.96 -1.48
C ARG A 98 -21.33 -16.58 -0.84
N LEU A 99 -22.49 -15.93 -0.97
CA LEU A 99 -23.76 -16.40 -0.39
C LEU A 99 -24.48 -17.42 -1.28
N ASN A 100 -24.02 -17.63 -2.51
CA ASN A 100 -24.60 -18.57 -3.48
C ASN A 100 -23.87 -19.94 -3.53
N ILE A 101 -23.37 -20.42 -2.39
CA ILE A 101 -22.75 -21.77 -2.25
C ILE A 101 -23.61 -22.64 -1.34
#